data_AF-A0A7C5K725-F1
#
_entry.id   AF-A0A7C5K725-F1
#
_cell.length_a   1.000
_cell.length_b   1.000
_cell.length_c   1.000
_cell.angle_alpha   90.00
_cell.angle_beta   90.00
_cell.angle_gamma   90.00
#
_symmetry.space_group_name_H-M   'P 1'
#
loop_
_entity.id
_entity.type
_entity.pdbx_description
1 polymer ?
#
loop_
_entity_poly.entity_id
_entity_poly.type
_entity_poly.pdbx_seq_one_letter_code
_entity_poly.pdbx_strand_id
1 'polypeptide(L)'
;MEKPKGKPFLEILAASIHEDFRFPILEVFAFLYAISTFVLVQIGGGYTLSIAGSEESLAYSLVSIQMGTPLFIFLILIFKNVAYGFGSDLEKGTIQTLLAYPIKRHMILTAKLLSAIGISLAMFLGIQFFALYLMAPQTVANQMPTVITAYLASLSYPLLITAIMLLIAMKVRKGGTALVLGIVLYFAISMASGILTILYIFTGNATPLKILAIIQPSTALQFHYTRIGTLISQGQIETWTPSFSEALTYIAGGYCLVAAAYLISYYYFSRRLNI
;
A
#
# COMPACT_ATOMS: atom_id res chain seq x y z
N MET A 1 -11.54 32.45 30.58
CA MET A 1 -11.95 31.79 29.32
C MET A 1 -11.28 30.44 29.26
N GLU A 2 -11.98 29.38 29.69
CA GLU A 2 -11.48 28.02 29.54
C GLU A 2 -11.42 27.70 28.04
N LYS A 3 -10.21 27.42 27.51
CA LYS A 3 -10.10 26.80 26.20
C LYS A 3 -10.88 25.49 26.27
N PRO A 4 -11.86 25.22 25.37
CA PRO A 4 -12.52 23.93 25.36
C PRO A 4 -11.43 22.87 25.22
N LYS A 5 -11.29 22.01 26.23
CA LYS A 5 -10.31 20.92 26.21
C LYS A 5 -10.51 20.16 24.90
N GLY A 6 -9.46 20.07 24.08
CA GLY A 6 -9.52 19.30 22.85
C GLY A 6 -9.97 17.89 23.22
N LYS A 7 -10.81 17.25 22.39
CA LYS A 7 -11.13 15.83 22.61
C LYS A 7 -9.79 15.10 22.74
N PRO A 8 -9.51 14.36 23.84
CA PRO A 8 -8.19 13.81 24.11
C PRO A 8 -7.61 12.97 22.95
N PHE A 9 -8.48 12.32 22.17
CA PHE A 9 -8.13 11.63 20.94
C PHE A 9 -7.50 12.55 19.87
N LEU A 10 -8.08 13.74 19.66
CA LEU A 10 -7.58 14.71 18.67
C LEU A 10 -6.24 15.32 19.09
N GLU A 11 -5.99 15.43 20.40
CA GLU A 11 -4.68 15.88 20.90
C GLU A 11 -3.59 14.85 20.59
N ILE A 12 -3.86 13.56 20.85
CA ILE A 12 -2.92 12.48 20.52
C ILE A 12 -2.72 12.37 19.01
N LEU A 13 -3.79 12.52 18.22
CA LEU A 13 -3.70 12.54 16.77
C LEU A 13 -2.83 13.71 16.30
N ALA A 14 -3.13 14.95 16.72
CA ALA A 14 -2.36 16.13 16.32
C ALA A 14 -0.88 16.04 16.73
N ALA A 15 -0.59 15.52 17.93
CA ALA A 15 0.78 15.28 18.38
C ALA A 15 1.49 14.25 17.50
N SER A 16 0.83 13.15 17.16
CA SER A 16 1.39 12.10 16.29
C SER A 16 1.67 12.63 14.88
N ILE A 17 0.77 13.46 14.34
CA ILE A 17 0.94 14.08 13.01
C ILE A 17 2.16 15.00 13.01
N HIS A 18 2.30 15.83 14.06
CA HIS A 18 3.40 16.76 14.18
C HIS A 18 4.76 16.03 14.32
N GLU A 19 4.78 14.89 14.99
CA GLU A 19 5.95 14.03 15.14
C GLU A 19 6.32 13.32 13.82
N ASP A 20 5.34 12.70 13.16
CA ASP A 20 5.55 11.89 11.96
C ASP A 20 5.95 12.74 10.75
N PHE A 21 5.41 13.95 10.63
CA PHE A 21 5.51 14.81 9.45
C PHE A 21 6.23 16.14 9.72
N ARG A 22 7.14 16.16 10.70
CA ARG A 22 7.96 17.35 10.97
C ARG A 22 8.80 17.74 9.74
N PHE A 23 8.91 19.04 9.49
CA PHE A 23 9.82 19.59 8.48
C PHE A 23 11.25 19.04 8.68
N PRO A 24 11.95 18.58 7.62
CA PRO A 24 11.59 18.63 6.19
C PRO A 24 10.98 17.34 5.62
N ILE A 25 10.52 16.41 6.47
CA ILE A 25 10.15 15.05 6.05
C ILE A 25 8.98 15.10 5.06
N LEU A 26 7.89 15.79 5.40
CA LEU A 26 6.70 15.88 4.55
C LEU A 26 7.03 16.44 3.17
N GLU A 27 7.82 17.51 3.13
CA GLU A 27 8.18 18.25 1.92
C GLU A 27 9.03 17.39 0.98
N VAL A 28 10.01 16.67 1.54
CA VAL A 28 10.85 15.75 0.77
C VAL A 28 9.99 14.64 0.16
N PHE A 29 9.08 14.03 0.93
CA PHE A 29 8.21 12.98 0.40
C PHE A 29 7.20 13.49 -0.64
N ALA A 30 6.61 14.67 -0.42
CA ALA A 30 5.72 15.30 -1.40
C ALA A 30 6.46 15.63 -2.70
N PHE A 31 7.68 16.15 -2.61
CA PHE A 31 8.54 16.43 -3.76
C PHE A 31 8.91 15.15 -4.51
N LEU A 32 9.34 14.11 -3.79
CA LEU A 32 9.67 12.81 -4.38
C LEU A 32 8.46 12.17 -5.07
N TYR A 33 7.27 12.24 -4.47
CA TYR A 33 6.04 11.78 -5.13
C TYR A 33 5.75 12.57 -6.40
N ALA A 34 5.76 13.90 -6.35
CA ALA A 34 5.47 14.71 -7.52
C ALA A 34 6.42 14.38 -8.67
N ILE A 35 7.74 14.41 -8.44
CA ILE A 35 8.73 14.12 -9.48
C ILE A 35 8.58 12.71 -10.02
N SER A 36 8.55 11.69 -9.15
CA SER A 36 8.46 10.30 -9.61
C SER A 36 7.20 10.05 -10.44
N THR A 37 6.09 10.66 -10.05
CA THR A 37 4.81 10.54 -10.76
C THR A 37 4.86 11.17 -12.14
N PHE A 38 5.28 12.43 -12.23
CA PHE A 38 5.32 13.15 -13.51
C PHE A 38 6.35 12.57 -14.47
N VAL A 39 7.53 12.19 -13.97
CA VAL A 39 8.59 11.58 -14.80
C VAL A 39 8.13 10.24 -15.36
N LEU A 40 7.55 9.37 -14.53
CA LEU A 40 7.13 8.03 -14.97
C LEU A 40 5.97 8.07 -15.96
N VAL A 41 4.98 8.94 -15.74
CA VAL A 41 3.84 9.03 -16.67
C VAL A 41 4.26 9.66 -18.00
N GLN A 42 5.19 10.63 -18.02
CA GLN A 42 5.68 11.19 -19.28
C GLN A 42 6.50 10.16 -20.07
N ILE A 43 7.41 9.45 -19.39
CA ILE A 43 8.26 8.45 -20.05
C ILE A 43 7.41 7.24 -20.45
N GLY A 44 6.62 6.68 -19.54
CA GLY A 44 5.85 5.46 -19.78
C GLY A 44 4.57 5.63 -20.62
N GLY A 45 3.91 6.80 -20.52
CA GLY A 45 2.70 7.12 -21.27
C GLY A 45 2.90 7.13 -22.79
N GLY A 46 4.10 7.55 -23.24
CA GLY A 46 4.48 7.50 -24.66
C GLY A 46 4.58 6.08 -25.22
N TYR A 47 5.00 5.11 -24.41
CA TYR A 47 5.09 3.69 -24.82
C TYR A 47 3.72 2.98 -24.77
N THR A 48 2.84 3.33 -23.83
CA THR A 48 1.53 2.66 -23.66
C THR A 48 0.55 2.86 -24.80
N LEU A 49 0.63 3.98 -25.53
CA LEU A 49 -0.22 4.27 -26.69
C LEU A 49 -0.05 3.24 -27.83
N SER A 50 1.04 2.47 -27.83
CA SER A 50 1.36 1.52 -28.90
C SER A 50 0.97 0.06 -28.60
N ILE A 51 0.65 -0.29 -27.34
CA ILE A 51 0.48 -1.70 -26.90
C ILE A 51 -0.95 -2.00 -26.44
N ALA A 52 -1.72 -1.00 -26.00
CA ALA A 52 -3.04 -1.24 -25.43
C ALA A 52 -4.12 -1.36 -26.51
N GLY A 53 -4.86 -2.48 -26.48
CA GLY A 53 -5.94 -2.76 -27.43
C GLY A 53 -7.30 -2.15 -27.08
N SER A 54 -7.48 -1.62 -25.85
CA SER A 54 -8.74 -1.00 -25.39
C SER A 54 -8.47 0.21 -24.48
N GLU A 55 -9.44 1.13 -24.40
CA GLU A 55 -9.37 2.32 -23.53
C GLU A 55 -9.23 1.97 -22.04
N GLU A 56 -9.85 0.87 -21.60
CA GLU A 56 -9.71 0.34 -20.24
C GLU A 56 -8.28 -0.16 -19.96
N SER A 57 -7.68 -0.88 -20.91
CA SER A 57 -6.31 -1.37 -20.80
C SER A 57 -5.30 -0.20 -20.81
N LEU A 58 -5.58 0.86 -21.57
CA LEU A 58 -4.82 2.12 -21.51
C LEU A 58 -4.89 2.75 -20.12
N ALA A 59 -6.11 2.92 -19.57
CA ALA A 59 -6.30 3.50 -18.24
C ALA A 59 -5.58 2.69 -17.15
N TYR A 60 -5.69 1.36 -17.19
CA TYR A 60 -4.97 0.47 -16.27
C TYR A 60 -3.45 0.61 -16.42
N SER A 61 -2.93 0.62 -17.65
CA SER A 61 -1.49 0.68 -17.91
C SER A 61 -0.87 1.99 -17.43
N LEU A 62 -1.58 3.12 -17.63
CA LEU A 62 -1.16 4.42 -17.11
C LEU A 62 -1.07 4.41 -15.58
N VAL A 63 -2.08 3.89 -14.89
CA VAL A 63 -2.06 3.75 -13.43
C VAL A 63 -0.93 2.82 -12.99
N SER A 64 -0.76 1.65 -13.64
CA SER A 64 0.28 0.69 -13.27
C SER A 64 1.70 1.27 -13.39
N ILE A 65 1.98 2.03 -14.44
CA ILE A 65 3.27 2.72 -14.63
C ILE A 65 3.47 3.77 -13.56
N GLN A 66 2.44 4.59 -13.36
CA GLN A 66 2.47 5.66 -12.40
C GLN A 66 2.71 5.12 -10.97
N MET A 67 2.10 4.00 -10.61
CA MET A 67 2.23 3.44 -9.27
C MET A 67 3.62 2.87 -8.98
N GLY A 68 4.47 2.57 -9.97
CA GLY A 68 5.75 1.88 -9.77
C GLY A 68 6.64 2.46 -8.64
N THR A 69 7.38 3.54 -8.91
CA THR A 69 8.27 4.17 -7.91
C THR A 69 7.52 4.87 -6.77
N PRO A 70 6.41 5.59 -7.01
CA PRO A 70 5.64 6.21 -5.94
C PRO A 70 5.13 5.23 -4.88
N LEU A 71 4.70 4.01 -5.25
CA LEU A 71 4.25 3.00 -4.29
C LEU A 71 5.38 2.52 -3.39
N PHE A 72 6.61 2.41 -3.92
CA PHE A 72 7.79 2.09 -3.12
C PHE A 72 8.11 3.20 -2.12
N ILE A 73 8.08 4.47 -2.55
CA ILE A 73 8.27 5.63 -1.67
C ILE A 73 7.19 5.65 -0.57
N PHE A 74 5.94 5.35 -0.93
CA PHE A 74 4.81 5.24 0.00
C PHE A 74 5.00 4.15 1.05
N LEU A 75 5.51 2.99 0.64
CA LEU A 75 5.82 1.91 1.54
C LEU A 75 6.93 2.28 2.53
N ILE A 76 7.99 2.95 2.07
CA ILE A 76 9.05 3.46 2.96
C ILE A 76 8.50 4.46 3.98
N LEU A 77 7.65 5.39 3.55
CA LEU A 77 7.06 6.40 4.42
C LEU A 77 6.21 5.75 5.52
N ILE A 78 5.33 4.82 5.16
CA ILE A 78 4.50 4.12 6.16
C ILE A 78 5.37 3.25 7.07
N PHE A 79 6.39 2.58 6.53
CA PHE A 79 7.29 1.78 7.37
C PHE A 79 8.01 2.64 8.38
N LYS A 80 8.53 3.80 7.97
CA LYS A 80 9.13 4.77 8.88
C LYS A 80 8.12 5.22 9.92
N ASN A 81 6.92 5.64 9.54
CA ASN A 81 5.95 6.20 10.49
C ASN A 81 5.43 5.14 11.48
N VAL A 82 5.15 3.92 11.01
CA VAL A 82 4.64 2.85 11.88
C VAL A 82 5.76 2.22 12.72
N ALA A 83 6.95 1.94 12.16
CA ALA A 83 8.03 1.31 12.90
C ALA A 83 8.78 2.28 13.83
N TYR A 84 9.11 3.50 13.37
CA TYR A 84 9.80 4.48 14.22
C TYR A 84 8.84 5.27 15.11
N GLY A 85 7.67 5.66 14.63
CA GLY A 85 6.67 6.33 15.45
C GLY A 85 6.18 5.39 16.54
N PHE A 86 5.42 4.36 16.17
CA PHE A 86 4.84 3.46 17.16
C PHE A 86 5.85 2.47 17.78
N GLY A 87 6.75 1.88 16.99
CA GLY A 87 7.72 0.92 17.52
C GLY A 87 8.79 1.54 18.42
N SER A 88 9.23 2.77 18.17
CA SER A 88 10.17 3.43 19.10
C SER A 88 9.49 3.98 20.36
N ASP A 89 8.18 4.27 20.31
CA ASP A 89 7.42 4.58 21.52
C ASP A 89 7.30 3.39 22.49
N LEU A 90 7.21 2.18 21.94
CA LEU A 90 7.28 0.96 22.74
C LEU A 90 8.67 0.74 23.34
N GLU A 91 9.72 1.06 22.58
CA GLU A 91 11.12 0.91 22.99
C GLU A 91 11.52 1.89 24.09
N LYS A 92 11.08 3.15 23.97
CA LYS A 92 11.37 4.23 24.93
C LYS A 92 10.42 4.27 26.13
N GLY A 93 9.34 3.49 26.09
CA GLY A 93 8.31 3.47 27.13
C GLY A 93 7.39 4.70 27.15
N THR A 94 7.48 5.61 26.18
CA THR A 94 6.56 6.77 26.03
C THR A 94 5.11 6.34 25.83
N ILE A 95 4.87 5.10 25.39
CA ILE A 95 3.52 4.52 25.34
C ILE A 95 2.86 4.49 26.73
N GLN A 96 3.62 4.38 27.83
CA GLN A 96 3.08 4.36 29.21
C GLN A 96 2.44 5.70 29.58
N THR A 97 3.05 6.81 29.18
CA THR A 97 2.51 8.15 29.43
C THR A 97 1.27 8.40 28.58
N LEU A 98 1.23 7.89 27.34
CA LEU A 98 0.05 7.92 26.49
C LEU A 98 -1.10 7.04 27.02
N LEU A 99 -0.79 5.91 27.65
CA LEU A 99 -1.79 5.02 28.26
C LEU A 99 -2.38 5.58 29.57
N ALA A 100 -1.71 6.54 30.22
CA ALA A 100 -2.23 7.22 31.40
C ALA A 100 -3.33 8.25 31.06
N TYR A 101 -3.50 8.60 29.79
CA TYR A 101 -4.61 9.44 29.34
C TYR A 101 -5.96 8.71 29.51
N PRO A 102 -7.06 9.41 29.80
CA PRO A 102 -8.39 8.81 30.03
C PRO A 102 -9.06 8.38 28.70
N ILE A 103 -8.40 7.51 27.94
CA ILE A 103 -8.81 7.03 26.62
C ILE A 103 -8.63 5.52 26.56
N LYS A 104 -9.52 4.82 25.83
CA LYS A 104 -9.38 3.38 25.61
C LYS A 104 -8.10 3.08 24.82
N ARG A 105 -7.36 2.03 25.22
CA ARG A 105 -6.08 1.63 24.60
C ARG A 105 -6.15 1.56 23.07
N HIS A 106 -7.16 0.91 22.51
CA HIS A 106 -7.31 0.80 21.06
C HIS A 106 -7.45 2.15 20.33
N MET A 107 -7.99 3.18 20.98
CA MET A 107 -8.12 4.51 20.37
C MET A 107 -6.78 5.24 20.25
N ILE A 108 -5.79 4.90 21.09
CA ILE A 108 -4.43 5.43 20.96
C ILE A 108 -3.77 4.81 19.72
N LEU A 109 -3.95 3.50 19.53
CA LEU A 109 -3.46 2.80 18.35
C LEU A 109 -4.16 3.32 17.07
N THR A 110 -5.48 3.53 17.10
CA THR A 110 -6.17 4.11 15.93
C THR A 110 -5.67 5.52 15.61
N ALA A 111 -5.41 6.36 16.61
CA ALA A 111 -4.87 7.71 16.39
C ALA A 111 -3.49 7.65 15.70
N LYS A 112 -2.60 6.79 16.17
CA LYS A 112 -1.26 6.62 15.59
C LYS A 112 -1.31 6.02 14.19
N LEU A 113 -2.13 4.99 13.96
CA LEU A 113 -2.30 4.41 12.62
C LEU A 113 -2.96 5.38 11.64
N LEU A 114 -3.91 6.19 12.10
CA LEU A 114 -4.55 7.22 11.27
C LEU A 114 -3.56 8.31 10.89
N SER A 115 -2.68 8.73 11.81
CA SER A 115 -1.56 9.62 11.50
C SER A 115 -0.62 8.98 10.47
N ALA A 116 -0.08 7.81 10.79
CA ALA A 116 0.99 7.18 10.03
C ALA A 116 0.54 6.74 8.63
N ILE A 117 -0.64 6.12 8.51
CA ILE A 117 -1.16 5.56 7.26
C ILE A 117 -2.10 6.53 6.58
N GLY A 118 -3.04 7.14 7.32
CA GLY A 118 -4.10 7.97 6.75
C GLY A 118 -3.56 9.20 6.03
N ILE A 119 -2.64 9.94 6.65
CA ILE A 119 -2.03 11.13 6.01
C ILE A 119 -1.13 10.74 4.85
N SER A 120 -0.31 9.71 5.03
CA SER A 120 0.54 9.18 3.96
C SER A 120 -0.29 8.77 2.75
N LEU A 121 -1.43 8.12 2.97
CA LEU A 121 -2.34 7.64 1.93
C LEU A 121 -3.07 8.81 1.26
N ALA A 122 -3.54 9.79 2.03
CA ALA A 122 -4.17 10.99 1.48
C ALA A 122 -3.20 11.80 0.59
N MET A 123 -1.96 11.99 1.05
CA MET A 123 -0.91 12.65 0.27
C MET A 123 -0.56 11.87 -0.98
N PHE A 124 -0.35 10.56 -0.84
CA PHE A 124 -0.06 9.67 -1.96
C PHE A 124 -1.17 9.72 -3.02
N LEU A 125 -2.41 9.36 -2.65
CA LEU A 125 -3.53 9.33 -3.59
C LEU A 125 -3.82 10.73 -4.16
N GLY A 126 -3.75 11.79 -3.34
CA GLY A 126 -3.98 13.15 -3.80
C GLY A 126 -3.03 13.55 -4.93
N ILE A 127 -1.73 13.30 -4.76
CA ILE A 127 -0.72 13.60 -5.79
C ILE A 127 -0.90 12.70 -7.01
N GLN A 128 -1.16 11.39 -6.81
CA GLN A 128 -1.32 10.44 -7.91
C GLN A 128 -2.55 10.78 -8.77
N PHE A 129 -3.72 11.00 -8.17
CA PHE A 129 -4.94 11.36 -8.89
C PHE A 129 -4.80 12.71 -9.60
N PHE A 130 -4.21 13.71 -8.93
CA PHE A 130 -3.99 15.03 -9.51
C PHE A 130 -3.09 14.95 -10.75
N ALA A 131 -1.98 14.23 -10.66
CA ALA A 131 -1.04 14.06 -11.78
C ALA A 131 -1.69 13.32 -12.96
N LEU A 132 -2.42 12.23 -12.72
CA LEU A 132 -3.15 11.54 -13.80
C LEU A 132 -4.15 12.44 -14.50
N TYR A 133 -4.95 13.17 -13.71
CA TYR A 133 -5.98 14.03 -14.26
C TYR A 133 -5.39 15.15 -15.10
N LEU A 134 -4.24 15.69 -14.70
CA LEU A 134 -3.53 16.71 -15.48
C LEU A 134 -2.98 16.16 -16.80
N MET A 135 -2.53 14.91 -16.82
CA MET A 135 -1.80 14.33 -17.96
C MET A 135 -2.70 13.60 -18.97
N ALA A 136 -3.74 12.91 -18.51
CA ALA A 136 -4.65 12.13 -19.35
C ALA A 136 -6.12 12.35 -18.94
N PRO A 137 -6.63 13.60 -19.01
CA PRO A 137 -7.95 13.96 -18.48
C PRO A 137 -9.09 13.15 -19.11
N GLN A 138 -9.06 12.92 -20.42
CA GLN A 138 -10.12 12.22 -21.15
C GLN A 138 -10.16 10.73 -20.79
N THR A 139 -9.00 10.06 -20.73
CA THR A 139 -8.90 8.64 -20.37
C THR A 139 -9.34 8.40 -18.92
N VAL A 140 -8.92 9.27 -18.00
CA VAL A 140 -9.27 9.15 -16.58
C VAL A 140 -10.76 9.40 -16.38
N ALA A 141 -11.33 10.45 -16.98
CA ALA A 141 -12.74 10.77 -16.82
C ALA A 141 -13.66 9.66 -17.36
N ASN A 142 -13.31 9.08 -18.51
CA ASN A 142 -14.11 8.02 -19.13
C ASN A 142 -13.97 6.66 -18.42
N GLN A 143 -12.84 6.40 -17.76
CA GLN A 143 -12.50 5.10 -17.16
C GLN A 143 -12.21 5.18 -15.65
N MET A 144 -12.92 6.06 -14.93
CA MET A 144 -12.80 6.20 -13.46
C MET A 144 -12.93 4.88 -12.69
N PRO A 145 -13.84 3.95 -13.03
CA PRO A 145 -13.94 2.66 -12.34
C PRO A 145 -12.65 1.82 -12.44
N THR A 146 -12.03 1.80 -13.63
CA THR A 146 -10.78 1.08 -13.89
C THR A 146 -9.62 1.70 -13.13
N VAL A 147 -9.57 3.04 -13.07
CA VAL A 147 -8.56 3.76 -12.29
C VAL A 147 -8.68 3.44 -10.80
N ILE A 148 -9.89 3.51 -10.24
CA ILE A 148 -10.13 3.24 -8.82
C ILE A 148 -9.79 1.78 -8.48
N THR A 149 -10.21 0.82 -9.30
CA THR A 149 -9.92 -0.60 -9.08
C THR A 149 -8.43 -0.92 -9.16
N ALA A 150 -7.70 -0.29 -10.07
CA ALA A 150 -6.24 -0.42 -10.18
C ALA A 150 -5.52 0.11 -8.91
N TYR A 151 -5.95 1.26 -8.38
CA TYR A 151 -5.43 1.79 -7.12
C TYR A 151 -5.73 0.87 -5.93
N LEU A 152 -6.96 0.37 -5.83
CA LEU A 152 -7.37 -0.54 -4.76
C LEU A 152 -6.54 -1.85 -4.77
N ALA A 153 -6.37 -2.46 -5.94
CA ALA A 153 -5.59 -3.68 -6.08
C ALA A 153 -4.13 -3.49 -5.68
N SER A 154 -3.56 -2.32 -6.00
CA SER A 154 -2.16 -2.01 -5.73
C SER A 154 -1.90 -1.63 -4.27
N LEU A 155 -2.88 -1.01 -3.59
CA LEU A 155 -2.77 -0.60 -2.18
C LEU A 155 -2.93 -1.75 -1.19
N SER A 156 -3.62 -2.83 -1.56
CA SER A 156 -3.85 -3.99 -0.69
C SER A 156 -2.53 -4.57 -0.15
N TYR A 157 -1.53 -4.72 -1.01
CA TYR A 157 -0.25 -5.33 -0.66
C TYR A 157 0.60 -4.49 0.32
N PRO A 158 0.87 -3.20 0.10
CA PRO A 158 1.53 -2.35 1.09
C PRO A 158 0.82 -2.35 2.45
N LEU A 159 -0.52 -2.24 2.46
CA LEU A 159 -1.29 -2.25 3.71
C LEU A 159 -1.11 -3.57 4.48
N LEU A 160 -1.12 -4.71 3.78
CA LEU A 160 -0.88 -6.02 4.40
C LEU A 160 0.49 -6.07 5.07
N ILE A 161 1.55 -5.63 4.39
CA ILE A 161 2.90 -5.65 4.95
C ILE A 161 2.99 -4.71 6.16
N THR A 162 2.36 -3.55 6.11
CA THR A 162 2.38 -2.62 7.24
C THR A 162 1.67 -3.20 8.48
N ALA A 163 0.59 -3.97 8.28
CA ALA A 163 -0.09 -4.68 9.36
C ALA A 163 0.82 -5.78 9.96
N ILE A 164 1.52 -6.55 9.13
CA ILE A 164 2.50 -7.56 9.59
C ILE A 164 3.65 -6.88 10.34
N MET A 165 4.17 -5.77 9.81
CA MET A 165 5.23 -5.00 10.44
C MET A 165 4.80 -4.44 11.80
N LEU A 166 3.56 -3.96 11.93
CA LEU A 166 2.99 -3.52 13.20
C LEU A 166 2.96 -4.67 14.24
N LEU A 167 2.55 -5.87 13.83
CA LEU A 167 2.60 -7.07 14.71
C LEU A 167 4.02 -7.38 15.17
N ILE A 168 4.99 -7.32 14.25
CA ILE A 168 6.40 -7.54 14.57
C ILE A 168 6.90 -6.46 15.53
N ALA A 169 6.59 -5.19 15.28
CA ALA A 169 6.97 -4.07 16.14
C ALA A 169 6.44 -4.24 17.57
N MET A 170 5.17 -4.65 17.72
CA MET A 170 4.58 -4.94 19.03
C MET A 170 5.25 -6.12 19.75
N LYS A 171 5.64 -7.17 19.01
CA LYS A 171 6.24 -8.37 19.59
C LYS A 171 7.71 -8.16 19.99
N VAL A 172 8.48 -7.48 19.13
CA VAL A 172 9.92 -7.27 19.35
C VAL A 172 10.19 -6.06 20.24
N ARG A 173 9.24 -5.11 20.34
CA ARG A 173 9.34 -3.86 21.12
C ARG A 173 10.56 -3.01 20.75
N LYS A 174 11.02 -3.12 19.51
CA LYS A 174 12.12 -2.34 18.94
C LYS A 174 11.71 -1.87 17.55
N GLY A 175 11.76 -0.55 17.33
CA GLY A 175 11.34 0.05 16.06
C GLY A 175 12.26 -0.33 14.90
N GLY A 176 13.57 -0.27 15.13
CA GLY A 176 14.57 -0.51 14.09
C GLY A 176 14.55 -1.94 13.53
N THR A 177 14.43 -2.95 14.38
CA THR A 177 14.36 -4.35 13.92
C THR A 177 13.07 -4.64 13.15
N ALA A 178 11.95 -4.04 13.57
CA ALA A 178 10.68 -4.21 12.88
C ALA A 178 10.72 -3.59 11.47
N LEU A 179 11.38 -2.44 11.32
CA LEU A 179 11.59 -1.80 10.02
C LEU A 179 12.40 -2.69 9.07
N VAL A 180 13.55 -3.19 9.52
CA VAL A 180 14.41 -4.06 8.69
C VAL A 180 13.64 -5.32 8.27
N LEU A 181 12.91 -5.95 9.18
CA LEU A 181 12.10 -7.13 8.86
C LEU A 181 10.97 -6.82 7.87
N GLY A 182 10.32 -5.67 7.98
CA GLY A 182 9.31 -5.21 7.02
C GLY A 182 9.88 -5.02 5.61
N ILE A 183 11.05 -4.39 5.51
CA ILE A 183 11.75 -4.19 4.23
C ILE A 183 12.17 -5.53 3.62
N VAL A 184 12.79 -6.41 4.41
CA VAL A 184 13.19 -7.74 3.93
C VAL A 184 11.98 -8.54 3.46
N LEU A 185 10.85 -8.48 4.17
CA LEU A 185 9.62 -9.17 3.78
C LEU A 185 9.07 -8.63 2.46
N TYR A 186 9.04 -7.31 2.26
CA TYR A 186 8.64 -6.69 1.00
C TYR A 186 9.49 -7.18 -0.17
N PHE A 187 10.82 -7.13 -0.03
CA PHE A 187 11.73 -7.60 -1.07
C PHE A 187 11.60 -9.11 -1.32
N ALA A 188 11.48 -9.92 -0.28
CA ALA A 188 11.33 -11.36 -0.41
C ALA A 188 10.07 -11.74 -1.20
N ILE A 189 8.94 -11.09 -0.92
CA ILE A 189 7.69 -11.34 -1.66
C ILE A 189 7.80 -10.81 -3.10
N SER A 190 8.42 -9.65 -3.32
CA SER A 190 8.65 -9.11 -4.67
C SER A 190 9.52 -10.05 -5.51
N MET A 191 10.61 -10.58 -4.95
CA MET A 191 11.46 -11.58 -5.61
C MET A 191 10.70 -12.88 -5.87
N ALA A 192 9.93 -13.38 -4.89
CA ALA A 192 9.09 -14.55 -5.07
C ALA A 192 8.07 -14.35 -6.20
N SER A 193 7.46 -13.16 -6.30
CA SER A 193 6.53 -12.80 -7.37
C SER A 193 7.18 -12.89 -8.75
N GLY A 194 8.40 -12.34 -8.90
CA GLY A 194 9.18 -12.46 -10.12
C GLY A 194 9.50 -13.91 -10.48
N ILE A 195 10.00 -14.70 -9.52
CA ILE A 195 10.33 -16.12 -9.73
C ILE A 195 9.10 -16.93 -10.12
N LEU A 196 7.97 -16.75 -9.43
CA LEU A 196 6.73 -17.48 -9.72
C LEU A 196 6.16 -17.13 -11.09
N THR A 197 6.30 -15.87 -11.52
CA THR A 197 5.91 -15.44 -12.88
C THR A 197 6.77 -16.13 -13.93
N ILE A 198 8.08 -16.21 -13.71
CA ILE A 198 9.00 -16.92 -14.62
C ILE A 198 8.69 -18.42 -14.65
N LEU A 199 8.50 -19.05 -13.50
CA LEU A 199 8.16 -20.48 -13.40
C LEU A 199 6.85 -20.80 -14.12
N TYR A 200 5.86 -19.92 -14.02
CA TYR A 200 4.61 -20.06 -14.75
C TYR A 200 4.82 -20.01 -16.27
N ILE A 201 5.64 -19.09 -16.77
CA ILE A 201 5.95 -18.99 -18.21
C ILE A 201 6.57 -20.30 -18.72
N PHE A 202 7.43 -20.94 -17.93
CA PHE A 202 8.11 -22.18 -18.34
C PHE A 202 7.28 -23.45 -18.10
N THR A 203 6.46 -23.50 -17.05
CA THR A 203 5.79 -24.72 -16.59
C THR A 203 4.31 -24.78 -16.99
N GLY A 204 3.69 -23.62 -17.33
CA GLY A 204 2.26 -23.50 -17.60
C GLY A 204 1.35 -23.68 -16.37
N ASN A 205 1.90 -23.98 -15.18
CA ASN A 205 1.13 -24.19 -13.97
C ASN A 205 0.74 -22.85 -13.30
N ALA A 206 -0.54 -22.48 -13.38
CA ALA A 206 -1.08 -21.23 -12.84
C ALA A 206 -1.33 -21.23 -11.33
N THR A 207 -1.31 -22.39 -10.67
CA THR A 207 -1.58 -22.51 -9.22
C THR A 207 -0.74 -21.58 -8.34
N PRO A 208 0.59 -21.50 -8.48
CA PRO A 208 1.40 -20.58 -7.67
C PRO A 208 1.04 -19.11 -7.86
N LEU A 209 0.66 -18.71 -9.09
CA LEU A 209 0.23 -17.34 -9.37
C LEU A 209 -1.12 -17.01 -8.74
N LYS A 210 -2.07 -17.96 -8.75
CA LYS A 210 -3.36 -17.79 -8.08
C LYS A 210 -3.21 -17.60 -6.57
N ILE A 211 -2.30 -18.34 -5.93
CA ILE A 211 -1.99 -18.17 -4.50
C ILE A 211 -1.40 -16.78 -4.27
N LEU A 212 -0.45 -16.36 -5.11
CA LEU A 212 0.16 -15.05 -5.00
C LEU A 212 -0.85 -13.91 -5.22
N ALA A 213 -1.82 -14.08 -6.11
CA ALA A 213 -2.87 -13.10 -6.37
C ALA A 213 -3.77 -12.81 -5.15
N ILE A 214 -3.84 -13.72 -4.18
CA ILE A 214 -4.53 -13.46 -2.90
C ILE A 214 -3.73 -12.45 -2.06
N ILE A 215 -2.40 -12.52 -2.08
CA ILE A 215 -1.49 -11.64 -1.32
C ILE A 215 -1.26 -10.32 -2.05
N GLN A 216 -1.15 -10.37 -3.38
CA GLN A 216 -0.91 -9.24 -4.26
C GLN A 216 -1.96 -9.22 -5.37
N PRO A 217 -3.17 -8.67 -5.13
CA PRO A 217 -4.27 -8.67 -6.09
C PRO A 217 -3.98 -7.93 -7.40
N SER A 218 -2.98 -7.03 -7.41
CA SER A 218 -2.56 -6.32 -8.62
C SER A 218 -2.08 -7.25 -9.73
N THR A 219 -1.58 -8.45 -9.42
CA THR A 219 -1.17 -9.43 -10.43
C THR A 219 -2.36 -9.98 -11.22
N ALA A 220 -3.50 -10.26 -10.56
CA ALA A 220 -4.71 -10.71 -11.24
C ALA A 220 -5.23 -9.65 -12.23
N LEU A 221 -5.22 -8.37 -11.84
CA LEU A 221 -5.58 -7.28 -12.77
C LEU A 221 -4.59 -7.13 -13.92
N GLN A 222 -3.30 -7.35 -13.67
CA GLN A 222 -2.27 -7.27 -14.70
C GLN A 222 -2.48 -8.35 -15.78
N PHE A 223 -2.77 -9.59 -15.37
CA PHE A 223 -3.08 -10.67 -16.32
C PHE A 223 -4.41 -10.47 -17.05
N HIS A 224 -5.37 -9.77 -16.43
CA HIS A 224 -6.63 -9.38 -17.08
C HIS A 224 -6.42 -8.33 -18.18
N TYR A 225 -5.72 -7.22 -17.88
CA TYR A 225 -5.64 -6.06 -18.78
C TYR A 225 -4.44 -6.05 -19.73
N THR A 226 -3.30 -6.63 -19.35
CA THR A 226 -2.04 -6.51 -20.11
C THR A 226 -1.73 -7.74 -20.94
N ARG A 227 -2.53 -8.82 -20.86
CA ARG A 227 -2.36 -10.09 -21.61
C ARG A 227 -0.90 -10.42 -21.94
N ILE A 228 -0.02 -10.39 -20.92
CA ILE A 228 1.44 -10.60 -21.11
C ILE A 228 1.70 -11.97 -21.78
N GLY A 229 0.77 -12.91 -21.61
CA GLY A 229 0.78 -14.22 -22.26
C GLY A 229 0.67 -14.23 -23.78
N THR A 230 0.08 -13.21 -24.42
CA THR A 230 -0.12 -13.22 -25.89
C THR A 230 1.09 -12.76 -26.68
N LEU A 231 2.07 -12.10 -26.04
CA LEU A 231 3.32 -11.68 -26.71
C LEU A 231 4.38 -12.79 -26.75
N ILE A 232 4.29 -13.78 -25.86
CA ILE A 232 5.28 -14.86 -25.74
C ILE A 232 4.74 -16.18 -26.31
N SER A 233 3.41 -16.35 -26.38
CA SER A 233 2.79 -17.55 -26.94
C SER A 233 2.23 -17.29 -28.34
N GLN A 234 3.08 -17.44 -29.35
CA GLN A 234 2.60 -18.01 -30.61
C GLN A 234 2.18 -19.48 -30.35
N GLY A 235 0.99 -19.65 -29.76
CA GLY A 235 0.15 -20.81 -30.09
C GLY A 235 -0.05 -21.95 -29.09
N GLN A 236 0.58 -22.06 -27.90
CA GLN A 236 0.46 -23.31 -27.11
C GLN A 236 0.37 -23.24 -25.57
N ILE A 237 0.26 -22.07 -24.93
CA ILE A 237 0.08 -22.03 -23.47
C ILE A 237 -1.25 -21.35 -23.17
N GLU A 238 -2.21 -22.09 -22.60
CA GLU A 238 -3.42 -21.51 -22.02
C GLU A 238 -2.99 -20.57 -20.90
N THR A 239 -2.98 -19.28 -21.20
CA THR A 239 -2.57 -18.30 -20.21
C THR A 239 -3.70 -18.08 -19.22
N TRP A 240 -3.43 -18.14 -17.92
CA TRP A 240 -4.35 -17.73 -16.88
C TRP A 240 -4.77 -16.27 -17.12
N THR A 241 -5.97 -16.13 -17.66
CA THR A 241 -6.64 -14.86 -17.90
C THR A 241 -7.83 -14.80 -16.94
N PRO A 242 -7.66 -14.26 -15.73
CA PRO A 242 -8.78 -14.13 -14.81
C PRO A 242 -9.84 -13.22 -15.43
N SER A 243 -11.11 -13.58 -15.23
CA SER A 243 -12.21 -12.68 -15.57
C SER A 243 -12.18 -11.45 -14.65
N PHE A 244 -12.79 -10.34 -15.06
CA PHE A 244 -12.87 -9.15 -14.21
C PHE A 244 -13.51 -9.45 -12.85
N SER A 245 -14.56 -10.28 -12.84
CA SER A 245 -15.21 -10.74 -11.61
C SER A 245 -14.24 -11.54 -10.73
N GLU A 246 -13.47 -12.46 -11.32
CA GLU A 246 -12.44 -13.22 -10.58
C GLU A 246 -11.38 -12.27 -9.99
N ALA A 247 -10.90 -11.28 -10.75
CA ALA A 247 -9.96 -10.29 -10.27
C ALA A 247 -10.51 -9.48 -9.08
N LEU A 248 -11.79 -9.07 -9.12
CA LEU A 248 -12.45 -8.43 -7.98
C LEU A 248 -12.51 -9.34 -6.74
N THR A 249 -12.69 -10.66 -6.90
CA THR A 249 -12.67 -11.59 -5.76
C THR A 249 -11.28 -11.67 -5.11
N TYR A 250 -10.20 -11.63 -5.88
CA TYR A 250 -8.83 -11.56 -5.33
C TYR A 250 -8.59 -10.24 -4.59
N ILE A 251 -9.09 -9.12 -5.11
CA ILE A 251 -9.00 -7.82 -4.44
C ILE A 251 -9.75 -7.88 -3.10
N ALA A 252 -10.99 -8.37 -3.10
CA ALA A 252 -11.78 -8.55 -1.88
C ALA A 252 -11.06 -9.46 -0.87
N GLY A 253 -10.53 -10.60 -1.33
CA GLY A 253 -9.75 -11.53 -0.51
C GLY A 253 -8.51 -10.89 0.11
N GLY A 254 -7.76 -10.11 -0.66
CA GLY A 254 -6.60 -9.35 -0.17
C GLY A 254 -7.00 -8.35 0.92
N TYR A 255 -8.07 -7.59 0.74
CA TYR A 255 -8.58 -6.68 1.78
C TYR A 255 -9.12 -7.41 3.02
N CYS A 256 -9.71 -8.60 2.87
CA CYS A 256 -10.08 -9.44 4.00
C CYS A 256 -8.84 -9.85 4.81
N LEU A 257 -7.72 -10.21 4.16
CA LEU A 257 -6.47 -10.51 4.84
C LEU A 257 -5.90 -9.28 5.57
N VAL A 258 -5.92 -8.11 4.92
CA VAL A 258 -5.50 -6.85 5.53
C VAL A 258 -6.33 -6.55 6.79
N ALA A 259 -7.66 -6.66 6.69
CA ALA A 259 -8.57 -6.44 7.81
C ALA A 259 -8.29 -7.43 8.95
N ALA A 260 -8.11 -8.72 8.64
CA ALA A 260 -7.76 -9.73 9.64
C ALA A 260 -6.43 -9.41 10.34
N ALA A 261 -5.39 -9.02 9.60
CA ALA A 261 -4.08 -8.68 10.17
C ALA A 261 -4.15 -7.46 11.10
N TYR A 262 -4.90 -6.41 10.73
CA TYR A 262 -5.13 -5.28 11.63
C TYR A 262 -5.98 -5.67 12.85
N LEU A 263 -7.03 -6.48 12.70
CA LEU A 263 -7.84 -6.94 13.83
C LEU A 263 -7.00 -7.74 14.84
N ILE A 264 -6.12 -8.61 14.37
CA ILE A 264 -5.16 -9.33 15.22
C ILE A 264 -4.23 -8.33 15.93
N SER A 265 -3.78 -7.29 15.22
CA SER A 265 -2.95 -6.22 15.79
C SER A 265 -3.67 -5.46 16.91
N TYR A 266 -4.92 -5.05 16.68
CA TYR A 266 -5.76 -4.39 17.68
C TYR A 266 -6.02 -5.28 18.90
N TYR A 267 -6.33 -6.56 18.65
CA TYR A 267 -6.56 -7.52 19.73
C TYR A 267 -5.31 -7.74 20.58
N TYR A 268 -4.15 -7.89 19.94
CA TYR A 268 -2.85 -8.01 20.61
C TYR A 268 -2.54 -6.77 21.45
N PHE A 269 -2.75 -5.57 20.89
CA PHE A 269 -2.56 -4.30 21.58
C PHE A 269 -3.48 -4.15 22.80
N SER A 270 -4.74 -4.54 22.67
CA SER A 270 -5.71 -4.38 23.74
C SER A 270 -5.52 -5.36 24.90
N ARG A 271 -5.08 -6.61 24.64
CA ARG A 271 -5.05 -7.68 25.65
C ARG A 271 -3.66 -8.11 26.12
N ARG A 272 -2.65 -8.10 25.24
CA ARG A 272 -1.35 -8.77 25.50
C ARG A 272 -0.18 -7.81 25.70
N LEU A 273 -0.34 -6.54 25.38
CA LEU A 273 0.59 -5.52 25.85
C LEU A 273 0.32 -5.30 27.35
N ASN A 274 0.91 -6.19 28.16
CA ASN A 274 1.18 -5.97 29.58
C ASN A 274 2.20 -4.84 29.65
N ILE A 275 1.63 -3.64 29.73
CA ILE A 275 2.26 -2.38 30.10
C ILE A 275 1.50 -1.90 31.33
#